data_AF-A0A9X2KPL4-F1
#
_entry.id   AF-A0A9X2KPL4-F1
#
_cell.length_a   1.000
_cell.length_b   1.000
_cell.length_c   1.000
_cell.angle_alpha   90.00
_cell.angle_beta   90.00
_cell.angle_gamma   90.00
#
_symmetry.space_group_name_H-M   'P 1'
#
loop_
_entity.id
_entity.type
_entity.pdbx_description
1 polymer ?
#
loop_
_entity_poly.entity_id
_entity_poly.type
_entity_poly.pdbx_seq_one_letter_code
_entity_poly.pdbx_strand_id
1 'polypeptide(L)' 'MARDTVMTRPLADPAFFARAFIEAGALAWPNGFELSADSLYRRLDEAGALIRSAA' A
#
# COMPACT_ATOMS: atom_id res chain seq x y z
N MET A 1 3.61 7.88 8.04
CA MET A 1 2.29 8.03 7.40
C MET A 1 1.30 8.49 8.44
N ALA A 2 0.41 9.43 8.10
CA ALA A 2 -0.62 9.89 9.02
C ALA A 2 -1.71 8.81 9.21
N ARG A 3 -2.08 8.54 10.46
CA ARG A 3 -3.12 7.56 10.82
C ARG A 3 -4.47 8.25 10.98
N ASP A 4 -5.56 7.49 10.80
CA ASP A 4 -6.96 7.90 11.03
C ASP A 4 -7.46 9.14 10.29
N THR A 5 -6.86 9.44 9.14
CA THR A 5 -7.34 10.49 8.24
C THR A 5 -8.51 9.99 7.40
N VAL A 6 -9.18 10.88 6.67
CA VAL A 6 -10.24 10.50 5.72
C VAL A 6 -9.77 9.41 4.73
N MET A 7 -8.49 9.46 4.31
CA MET A 7 -7.94 8.53 3.34
C MET A 7 -7.44 7.22 3.96
N THR A 8 -6.95 7.25 5.20
CA THR A 8 -6.36 6.06 5.84
C THR A 8 -7.31 5.32 6.78
N ARG A 9 -8.38 5.96 7.27
CA ARG A 9 -9.41 5.32 8.10
C ARG A 9 -10.09 4.12 7.42
N PRO A 10 -10.47 4.17 6.13
CA PRO A 10 -11.07 3.01 5.47
C PRO A 10 -10.15 1.78 5.41
N LEU A 11 -8.83 1.98 5.43
CA LEU A 11 -7.86 0.89 5.36
C LEU A 11 -7.81 0.02 6.63
N ALA A 12 -8.45 0.45 7.73
CA ALA A 12 -8.60 -0.36 8.93
C ALA A 12 -9.63 -1.49 8.79
N ASP A 13 -10.55 -1.39 7.83
CA ASP A 13 -11.50 -2.46 7.50
C ASP A 13 -10.83 -3.48 6.58
N PRO A 14 -10.69 -4.76 6.97
CA PRO A 14 -10.10 -5.79 6.13
C PRO A 14 -10.79 -5.95 4.76
N ALA A 15 -12.12 -5.79 4.71
CA ALA A 15 -12.87 -5.91 3.46
C ALA A 15 -12.56 -4.75 2.51
N PHE A 16 -12.37 -3.55 3.03
CA PHE A 16 -11.93 -2.41 2.22
C PHE A 16 -10.45 -2.54 1.82
N PHE A 17 -9.59 -2.94 2.75
CA PHE A 17 -8.17 -3.12 2.52
C PHE A 17 -7.89 -4.13 1.39
N ALA A 18 -8.66 -5.22 1.33
CA ALA A 18 -8.55 -6.24 0.28
C ALA A 18 -8.91 -5.75 -1.13
N ARG A 19 -9.47 -4.53 -1.27
CA ARG A 19 -9.82 -3.92 -2.56
C ARG A 19 -8.64 -3.19 -3.21
N ALA A 20 -7.42 -3.41 -2.75
CA ALA A 20 -6.24 -2.82 -3.33
C ALA A 20 -6.03 -3.29 -4.79
N PHE A 21 -5.54 -2.40 -5.64
CA PHE A 21 -5.25 -2.69 -7.05
C PHE A 21 -4.01 -1.92 -7.52
N ILE A 22 -3.49 -2.27 -8.68
CA ILE A 22 -2.39 -1.53 -9.30
C ILE A 22 -2.93 -0.55 -10.33
N GLU A 23 -2.60 0.72 -10.18
CA GLU A 23 -2.94 1.80 -11.12
C GLU A 23 -1.67 2.58 -11.45
N ALA A 24 -1.33 2.68 -12.74
CA ALA A 24 -0.13 3.39 -13.21
C ALA A 24 1.18 3.02 -12.48
N GLY A 25 1.29 1.77 -11.99
CA GLY A 25 2.45 1.28 -11.25
C GLY A 25 2.47 1.61 -9.76
N ALA A 26 1.39 2.19 -9.21
CA ALA A 26 1.20 2.40 -7.78
C ALA A 26 0.19 1.41 -7.18
N LEU A 27 0.30 1.15 -5.88
CA LEU A 27 -0.70 0.41 -5.12
C LEU A 27 -1.81 1.36 -4.68
N ALA A 28 -3.01 1.18 -5.20
CA ALA A 28 -4.14 2.09 -5.03
C ALA A 28 -5.37 1.43 -4.38
N TRP A 29 -6.26 2.25 -3.82
CA TRP A 29 -7.58 1.86 -3.29
C TRP A 29 -8.72 2.68 -3.91
N PRO A 30 -9.97 2.19 -3.87
CA PRO A 30 -11.11 2.85 -4.54
C PRO A 30 -11.47 4.24 -4.02
N ASN A 31 -10.93 4.66 -2.87
CA ASN A 31 -11.08 6.01 -2.35
C ASN A 31 -10.04 7.01 -2.90
N GLY A 32 -9.20 6.60 -3.85
CA GLY A 32 -8.16 7.43 -4.46
C GLY A 32 -6.87 7.52 -3.63
N PHE A 33 -6.73 6.74 -2.56
CA PHE A 33 -5.48 6.63 -1.83
C PHE A 33 -4.51 5.73 -2.60
N GLU A 34 -3.27 6.19 -2.79
CA GLU A 34 -2.23 5.43 -3.48
C GLU A 34 -0.89 5.47 -2.73
N LEU A 35 -0.09 4.44 -2.97
CA LEU A 35 1.27 4.28 -2.50
C LEU A 35 2.18 3.97 -3.69
N SER A 36 3.18 4.83 -3.90
CA SER A 36 4.26 4.60 -4.85
C SER A 36 4.95 3.25 -4.61
N ALA A 37 5.11 2.46 -5.68
CA ALA A 37 5.83 1.20 -5.63
C ALA A 37 7.31 1.36 -5.22
N ASP A 38 8.00 2.42 -5.68
CA ASP A 38 9.39 2.70 -5.27
C ASP A 38 9.47 2.95 -3.77
N SER A 39 8.57 3.77 -3.23
CA SER A 39 8.53 4.07 -1.80
C SER A 39 8.21 2.83 -0.97
N LEU A 40 7.28 1.99 -1.43
CA LEU A 40 6.97 0.71 -0.78
C LEU A 40 8.17 -0.24 -0.79
N TYR A 41 8.79 -0.42 -1.95
CA TYR A 41 9.95 -1.29 -2.13
C TYR A 41 11.09 -0.88 -1.19
N ARG A 42 11.47 0.40 -1.20
CA ARG A 42 12.54 0.93 -0.35
C ARG A 42 12.26 0.72 1.13
N ARG A 43 11.04 1.05 1.57
CA ARG A 43 10.66 0.88 2.99
C ARG A 43 10.64 -0.58 3.42
N LEU A 44 10.21 -1.48 2.54
CA LEU A 44 10.21 -2.92 2.83
C LEU A 44 11.64 -3.47 2.87
N ASP A 45 12.51 -3.02 1.96
CA ASP A 45 13.93 -3.42 1.92
C ASP A 45 14.69 -2.92 3.16
N GLU A 46 14.54 -1.64 3.49
CA GLU A 46 15.09 -1.01 4.70
C GLU A 46 14.60 -1.70 5.99
N ALA A 47 13.36 -2.18 6.02
CA ALA A 47 12.79 -2.90 7.15
C ALA A 47 13.15 -4.41 7.17
N GLY A 48 13.85 -4.92 6.16
CA GLY A 48 14.11 -6.37 6.00
C GLY A 48 12.85 -7.20 5.75
N ALA A 49 11.74 -6.56 5.38
CA ALA A 49 10.44 -7.18 5.12
C ALA A 49 10.16 -7.39 3.62
N LEU A 50 11.07 -6.97 2.74
CA LEU A 50 10.93 -7.19 1.31
C LEU A 50 11.13 -8.67 0.99
N ILE A 51 10.05 -9.33 0.59
CA ILE A 51 10.08 -10.72 0.13
C ILE A 51 10.50 -10.74 -1.34
N ARG A 52 11.70 -11.26 -1.60
CA ARG A 52 12.18 -11.55 -2.96
C ARG A 52 11.77 -12.98 -3.30
N SER A 53 10.66 -13.15 -4.02
CA SER A 53 10.36 -14.43 -4.65
C SER A 53 11.43 -14.68 -5.72
N ALA A 54 12.20 -15.76 -5.59
CA ALA A 54 12.98 -16.25 -6.72
C ALA A 54 11.98 -16.68 -7.81
N ALA A 55 12.17 -16.18 -9.02
CA ALA A 55 11.41 -16.59 -10.21
C ALA A 55 11.88 -17.96 -10.70
#